data_AF-A0A6L8NF43-F1
#
_entry.id   AF-A0A6L8NF43-F1
#
_cell.length_a   1.000
_cell.length_b   1.000
_cell.length_c   1.000
_cell.angle_alpha   90.00
_cell.angle_beta   90.00
_cell.angle_gamma   90.00
#
_symmetry.space_group_name_H-M   'P 1'
#
loop_
_entity.id
_entity.type
_entity.pdbx_description
1 polymer ?
#
loop_
_entity_poly.entity_id
_entity_poly.type
_entity_poly.pdbx_seq_one_letter_code
_entity_poly.pdbx_strand_id
1 'polypeptide(L)'
;RQAVLVPAAVAAVLGLLMAGFDQYTRMRTLVPRAVYDAVRVGDLQSEVTARLPGQALPGRPAGTDPEPPDADHCRYHRADLVRDAPAYRFCFTEGRLSHKTLVTDVPREEDRDASP
;
A
#
# COMPACT_ATOMS: atom_id res chain seq x y z
N ARG A 1 -14.94 -31.86 33.28
CA ARG A 1 -15.38 -30.98 32.16
C ARG A 1 -14.82 -29.54 32.25
N GLN A 2 -14.54 -28.99 33.43
CA GLN A 2 -14.00 -27.62 33.58
C GLN A 2 -12.51 -27.45 33.24
N ALA A 3 -11.70 -28.52 33.28
CA ALA A 3 -10.26 -28.46 33.01
C ALA A 3 -9.89 -28.06 31.57
N VAL A 4 -10.82 -28.18 30.62
CA VAL A 4 -10.59 -27.87 29.19
C VAL A 4 -11.09 -26.48 28.79
N LEU A 5 -12.01 -25.89 29.57
CA LEU A 5 -12.62 -24.61 29.23
C LEU A 5 -11.67 -23.44 29.41
N VAL A 6 -10.85 -23.47 30.46
CA VAL A 6 -9.86 -22.43 30.75
C VAL A 6 -8.80 -22.32 29.62
N PRO A 7 -8.08 -23.39 29.24
CA PRO A 7 -7.11 -23.30 28.15
C PRO A 7 -7.77 -22.97 26.80
N ALA A 8 -8.98 -23.45 26.54
CA ALA A 8 -9.71 -23.11 25.31
C ALA A 8 -10.08 -21.62 25.25
N ALA A 9 -10.53 -21.02 26.36
CA ALA A 9 -10.83 -19.59 26.42
C ALA A 9 -9.57 -18.74 26.23
N VAL A 10 -8.46 -19.12 26.86
CA VAL A 10 -7.17 -18.42 26.69
C VAL A 10 -6.70 -18.50 25.25
N ALA A 11 -6.77 -19.67 24.60
CA ALA A 11 -6.40 -19.84 23.20
C ALA A 11 -7.28 -18.99 22.26
N ALA A 12 -8.59 -18.92 22.52
CA ALA A 12 -9.51 -18.10 21.72
C ALA A 12 -9.20 -16.60 21.84
N VAL A 13 -8.93 -16.11 23.06
CA VAL A 13 -8.53 -14.71 23.28
C VAL A 13 -7.19 -14.41 22.60
N LEU A 14 -6.21 -15.30 22.71
CA LEU A 14 -4.92 -15.14 22.03
C LEU A 14 -5.08 -15.09 20.51
N GLY A 15 -5.90 -15.98 19.94
CA GLY A 15 -6.17 -16.02 18.51
C GLY A 15 -6.81 -14.74 18.00
N LEU A 16 -7.77 -14.18 18.75
CA LEU A 16 -8.39 -12.89 18.44
C LEU A 16 -7.39 -11.74 18.51
N LEU A 17 -6.51 -11.72 19.53
CA LEU A 17 -5.48 -10.69 19.65
C LEU A 17 -4.45 -10.78 18.52
N MET A 18 -4.00 -11.98 18.15
CA MET A 18 -3.08 -12.19 17.03
C MET A 18 -3.72 -11.79 15.70
N ALA A 19 -4.97 -12.17 15.45
CA ALA A 19 -5.68 -11.80 14.23
C ALA A 19 -5.88 -10.27 14.13
N GLY A 20 -6.27 -9.63 15.24
CA GLY A 20 -6.38 -8.17 15.30
C GLY A 20 -5.03 -7.47 15.08
N PHE A 21 -3.96 -7.98 15.68
CA PHE A 21 -2.61 -7.44 15.51
C PHE A 21 -2.07 -7.62 14.10
N ASP A 22 -2.28 -8.78 13.47
CA ASP A 22 -1.89 -9.06 12.08
C ASP A 22 -2.68 -8.20 11.08
N GLN A 23 -3.98 -8.03 11.29
CA GLN A 23 -4.77 -7.08 10.50
C GLN A 23 -4.26 -5.65 10.67
N TYR A 24 -3.94 -5.26 11.89
CA TYR A 24 -3.44 -3.92 12.20
C TYR A 24 -2.06 -3.62 11.60
N THR A 25 -1.13 -4.58 11.64
CA THR A 25 0.20 -4.42 11.02
C THR A 25 0.12 -4.41 9.50
N ARG A 26 -0.72 -5.26 8.89
CA ARG A 26 -0.94 -5.23 7.43
C ARG A 26 -1.51 -3.88 6.97
N MET A 27 -2.49 -3.33 7.70
CA MET A 27 -3.07 -2.02 7.39
C MET A 27 -2.10 -0.84 7.53
N ARG A 28 -1.07 -0.97 8.38
CA ARG A 28 -0.07 0.09 8.60
C ARG A 28 1.06 0.08 7.58
N THR A 29 1.25 -1.02 6.87
CA THR A 29 2.40 -1.20 5.95
C THR A 29 1.98 -1.06 4.48
N LEU A 30 0.70 -1.25 4.18
CA LEU A 30 0.10 -1.12 2.85
C LEU A 30 -0.92 0.00 2.84
N VAL A 31 -1.06 0.72 1.72
CA VAL A 31 -2.18 1.65 1.54
C VAL A 31 -3.46 0.83 1.35
N PRO A 32 -4.39 0.80 2.31
CA PRO A 32 -5.63 0.04 2.15
C PRO A 32 -6.44 0.63 1.01
N ARG A 33 -7.15 -0.22 0.26
CA ARG A 33 -8.00 0.22 -0.85
C ARG A 33 -8.98 1.33 -0.44
N ALA A 34 -9.55 1.23 0.77
CA ALA A 34 -10.43 2.25 1.33
C ALA A 34 -9.75 3.63 1.52
N VAL A 35 -8.46 3.66 1.87
CA VAL A 35 -7.68 4.91 1.98
C VAL A 35 -7.40 5.48 0.59
N TYR A 36 -7.02 4.62 -0.35
CA TYR A 36 -6.87 5.02 -1.75
C TYR A 36 -8.16 5.61 -2.34
N ASP A 37 -9.31 5.01 -2.03
CA ASP A 37 -10.62 5.47 -2.52
C ASP A 37 -11.07 6.77 -1.83
N ALA A 38 -10.69 6.98 -0.56
CA ALA A 38 -11.01 8.20 0.19
C ALA A 38 -10.21 9.43 -0.26
N VAL A 39 -8.99 9.25 -0.77
CA VAL A 39 -8.15 10.33 -1.32
C VAL A 39 -8.70 10.78 -2.69
N ARG A 40 -8.84 12.08 -2.93
CA ARG A 40 -9.43 12.62 -4.17
C ARG A 40 -8.49 13.58 -4.87
N VAL A 41 -8.61 13.64 -6.20
CA VAL A 41 -7.93 14.67 -7.01
C VAL A 41 -8.39 16.05 -6.51
N GLY A 42 -7.42 16.93 -6.27
CA GLY A 42 -7.60 18.25 -5.66
C GLY A 42 -7.23 18.34 -4.17
N ASP A 43 -7.14 17.20 -3.46
CA ASP A 43 -6.75 17.16 -2.06
C ASP A 43 -5.34 17.75 -1.85
N LEU A 44 -5.12 18.41 -0.72
CA LEU A 44 -3.79 18.94 -0.38
C LEU A 44 -2.79 17.80 -0.18
N GLN A 45 -1.56 17.98 -0.69
CA GLN A 45 -0.48 17.02 -0.54
C GLN A 45 -0.22 16.64 0.92
N SER A 46 -0.31 17.60 1.84
CA SER A 46 -0.13 17.36 3.28
C SER A 46 -1.22 16.43 3.85
N GLU A 47 -2.47 16.63 3.46
CA GLU A 47 -3.61 15.81 3.88
C GLU A 47 -3.54 14.40 3.29
N VAL A 48 -3.17 14.29 2.01
CA VAL A 48 -2.97 13.00 1.34
C VAL A 48 -1.83 12.24 2.03
N THR A 49 -0.67 12.88 2.21
CA THR A 49 0.49 12.25 2.83
C THR A 49 0.22 11.84 4.28
N ALA A 50 -0.57 12.62 5.03
CA ALA A 50 -0.95 12.27 6.40
C ALA A 50 -1.89 11.06 6.48
N ARG A 51 -2.67 10.79 5.42
CA ARG A 51 -3.60 9.66 5.34
C ARG A 51 -2.97 8.39 4.79
N LEU A 52 -1.91 8.50 3.98
CA LEU A 52 -1.24 7.35 3.37
C LEU A 52 -0.37 6.64 4.42
N PRO A 53 -0.67 5.39 4.80
CA PRO A 53 0.22 4.60 5.63
C PRO A 53 1.43 4.11 4.83
N GLY A 54 2.56 3.95 5.51
CA GLY A 54 3.80 3.40 4.94
C GLY A 54 4.69 4.43 4.25
N GLN A 55 5.97 4.07 4.07
CA GLN A 55 6.91 4.90 3.31
C GLN A 55 6.67 4.74 1.81
N ALA A 56 6.81 5.84 1.07
CA ALA A 56 6.85 5.79 -0.39
C ALA A 56 8.06 4.95 -0.84
N LEU A 57 7.90 4.30 -1.98
CA LEU A 57 9.01 3.65 -2.67
C LEU A 57 10.09 4.70 -3.00
N PRO A 58 11.38 4.33 -2.96
CA PRO A 58 12.48 5.27 -3.19
C PRO A 58 12.54 5.81 -4.63
N GLY A 59 11.76 5.25 -5.55
CA GLY A 59 11.66 5.71 -6.93
C GLY A 59 10.50 5.06 -7.69
N ARG A 60 10.36 5.45 -8.96
CA ARG A 60 9.40 4.88 -9.90
C ARG A 60 9.74 3.41 -10.16
N PRO A 61 8.79 2.46 -9.97
CA PRO A 61 9.02 1.07 -10.34
C PRO A 61 9.27 0.93 -11.84
N ALA A 62 10.13 0.00 -12.23
CA ALA A 62 10.35 -0.32 -13.65
C ALA A 62 9.04 -0.74 -14.33
N GLY A 63 8.92 -0.55 -15.64
CA GLY A 63 7.75 -0.97 -16.43
C GLY A 63 6.45 -0.17 -16.23
N THR A 64 6.41 0.75 -15.26
CA THR A 64 5.25 1.63 -15.07
C THR A 64 5.10 2.62 -16.22
N ASP A 65 3.86 3.05 -16.52
CA ASP A 65 3.59 4.09 -17.51
C ASP A 65 4.29 5.42 -17.20
N PRO A 66 4.61 6.24 -18.23
CA PRO A 66 5.11 7.60 -18.05
C PRO A 66 4.29 8.41 -17.04
N GLU A 67 4.97 9.27 -16.31
CA GLU A 67 4.31 10.22 -15.42
C GLU A 67 3.53 11.24 -16.26
N PRO A 68 2.37 11.73 -15.76
CA PRO A 68 1.62 12.76 -16.46
C PRO A 68 2.49 14.01 -16.68
N PRO A 69 2.43 14.66 -17.85
CA PRO A 69 3.29 15.80 -18.17
C PRO A 69 3.07 17.00 -17.25
N ASP A 70 1.88 17.12 -16.67
CA ASP A 70 1.49 18.24 -15.81
C ASP A 70 1.76 17.97 -14.32
N ALA A 71 2.44 16.86 -13.98
CA ALA A 71 2.79 16.53 -12.60
C ALA A 71 4.17 17.08 -12.23
N ASP A 72 4.27 17.77 -11.09
CA ASP A 72 5.56 18.24 -10.56
C ASP A 72 6.38 17.07 -10.03
N HIS A 73 5.72 16.17 -9.29
CA HIS A 73 6.33 14.96 -8.75
C HIS A 73 5.29 13.88 -8.47
N CYS A 74 5.67 12.61 -8.64
CA CYS A 74 4.86 11.46 -8.30
C CYS A 74 5.45 10.64 -7.16
N ARG A 75 4.58 10.08 -6.32
CA ARG A 75 4.92 9.15 -5.24
C ARG A 75 4.26 7.81 -5.48
N TYR A 76 5.02 6.75 -5.21
CA TYR A 76 4.59 5.36 -5.41
C TYR A 76 4.50 4.66 -4.07
N HIS A 77 3.36 4.04 -3.77
CA HIS A 77 3.13 3.26 -2.56
C HIS A 77 2.73 1.84 -2.92
N ARG A 78 3.25 0.83 -2.21
CA ARG A 78 2.85 -0.57 -2.45
C ARG A 78 1.38 -0.77 -2.08
N ALA A 79 0.62 -1.44 -2.94
CA ALA A 79 -0.76 -1.82 -2.66
C ALA A 79 -0.87 -3.18 -1.96
N ASP A 80 0.12 -4.07 -2.12
CA ASP A 80 0.16 -5.39 -1.47
C ASP A 80 1.61 -5.77 -1.04
N LEU A 81 1.73 -6.72 -0.11
CA LEU A 81 2.97 -7.28 0.44
C LEU A 81 3.55 -8.40 -0.45
N VAL A 82 2.80 -8.88 -1.45
CA VAL A 82 3.24 -9.92 -2.38
C VAL A 82 4.32 -9.37 -3.34
N ARG A 83 5.29 -10.20 -3.77
CA ARG A 83 6.19 -9.86 -4.89
C ARG A 83 5.35 -9.56 -6.14
N ASP A 84 5.76 -8.56 -6.92
CA ASP A 84 5.04 -8.07 -8.11
C ASP A 84 3.66 -7.47 -7.82
N ALA A 85 3.43 -7.03 -6.57
CA ALA A 85 2.20 -6.36 -6.20
C ALA A 85 2.02 -5.02 -6.93
N PRO A 86 0.77 -4.66 -7.28
CA PRO A 86 0.47 -3.35 -7.84
C PRO A 86 0.91 -2.23 -6.89
N ALA A 87 1.23 -1.08 -7.46
CA ALA A 87 1.58 0.13 -6.72
C ALA A 87 0.55 1.23 -6.99
N TYR A 88 0.16 1.97 -5.97
CA TYR A 88 -0.60 3.19 -6.15
C TYR A 88 0.35 4.34 -6.49
N ARG A 89 0.09 5.01 -7.61
CA ARG A 89 0.76 6.25 -8.02
C ARG A 89 -0.10 7.44 -7.61
N PHE A 90 0.49 8.37 -6.89
CA PHE A 90 -0.10 9.67 -6.53
C PHE A 90 0.80 10.78 -7.06
N CYS A 91 0.31 11.54 -8.03
CA CYS A 91 1.06 12.65 -8.62
C CYS A 91 0.48 13.98 -8.15
N PHE A 92 1.38 14.90 -7.84
CA PHE A 92 1.03 16.20 -7.30
C PHE A 92 1.43 17.31 -8.27
N THR A 93 0.61 18.35 -8.31
CA THR A 93 0.82 19.58 -9.06
C THR A 93 0.44 20.73 -8.13
N GLU A 94 1.33 21.71 -7.95
CA GLU A 94 1.12 22.87 -7.07
C GLU A 94 0.70 22.48 -5.63
N GLY A 95 1.27 21.38 -5.12
CA GLY A 95 0.97 20.89 -3.78
C GLY A 95 -0.43 20.25 -3.62
N ARG A 96 -1.11 19.92 -4.71
CA ARG A 96 -2.39 19.20 -4.71
C ARG A 96 -2.30 17.92 -5.52
N LEU A 97 -3.11 16.93 -5.16
CA LEU A 97 -3.18 15.68 -5.92
C LEU A 97 -3.81 15.95 -7.30
N SER A 98 -3.04 15.83 -8.37
CA SER A 98 -3.54 16.01 -9.73
C SER A 98 -3.97 14.68 -10.35
N HIS A 99 -3.25 13.61 -10.06
CA HIS A 99 -3.55 12.28 -10.60
C HIS A 99 -3.37 11.19 -9.55
N LYS A 100 -4.25 10.20 -9.57
CA LYS A 100 -4.05 8.92 -8.87
C LYS A 100 -4.35 7.76 -9.79
N THR A 101 -3.53 6.72 -9.76
CA THR A 101 -3.80 5.49 -10.52
C THR A 101 -3.23 4.26 -9.81
N LEU A 102 -3.80 3.10 -10.11
CA LEU A 102 -3.23 1.80 -9.78
C LEU A 102 -2.30 1.41 -10.92
N VAL A 103 -1.04 1.13 -10.61
CA VAL A 103 -0.06 0.64 -11.58
C VAL A 103 0.14 -0.86 -11.37
N THR A 104 -0.30 -1.65 -12.35
CA THR A 104 -0.27 -3.12 -12.32
C THR A 104 0.93 -3.71 -13.05
N ASP A 105 1.56 -2.93 -13.93
CA ASP A 105 2.64 -3.41 -14.80
C ASP A 105 3.99 -3.21 -14.13
N VAL A 106 4.18 -3.84 -12.96
CA VAL A 106 5.49 -3.95 -12.32
C VAL A 106 6.13 -5.24 -12.83
N PRO A 107 7.16 -5.19 -13.70
CA PRO A 107 7.78 -6.39 -14.23
C PRO A 107 8.48 -7.14 -13.11
N ARG A 108 8.35 -8.46 -13.20
CA ARG A 108 8.95 -9.46 -12.33
C ARG A 108 10.46 -9.25 -12.28
N GLU A 109 11.01 -9.16 -11.08
CA GLU A 109 12.47 -9.07 -10.89
C GLU A 109 13.23 -10.32 -11.39
N GLU A 110 12.50 -11.43 -11.60
CA GLU A 110 13.01 -12.71 -12.13
C GLU A 110 13.35 -12.67 -13.63
N ASP A 111 12.81 -11.71 -14.39
CA ASP A 111 13.10 -11.60 -15.83
C ASP A 111 14.40 -10.83 -16.15
N ARG A 112 15.07 -10.24 -15.14
CA ARG A 112 16.34 -9.53 -15.34
C ARG A 112 17.54 -10.46 -15.55
N ASP A 113 17.44 -11.73 -15.16
CA ASP A 113 18.51 -12.73 -15.33
C ASP A 113 18.31 -13.62 -16.57
N ALA A 114 17.24 -13.41 -17.34
CA ALA A 114 16.97 -14.12 -18.58
C ALA A 114 17.35 -13.26 -19.81
N SER A 115 18.60 -12.79 -19.88
CA SER A 115 19.20 -12.37 -21.15
C SER A 115 20.14 -13.48 -21.63
N PRO A 116 19.97 -14.02 -22.85
CA PRO A 116 21.02 -14.79 -23.49
C PRO A 116 22.21 -13.90 -23.87
#